data_AF-X1QJQ2-F1
#
_entry.id   AF-X1QJQ2-F1
#
_cell.length_a   1.000
_cell.length_b   1.000
_cell.length_c   1.000
_cell.angle_alpha   90.00
_cell.angle_beta   90.00
_cell.angle_gamma   90.00
#
_symmetry.space_group_name_H-M   'P 1'
#
loop_
_entity.id
_entity.type
_entity.pdbx_description
1 polymer ?
#
loop_
_entity_poly.entity_id
_entity_poly.type
_entity_poly.pdbx_seq_one_letter_code
_entity_poly.pdbx_strand_id
1 'polypeptide(L)'
;INIGKALSSEKNPDKLLRSILFQSKKITGADAGSIFLVEQDPAGEKRLRFKYSHTFSKNLAYEEFTMPLDQSSIAGYVAVTGGVLNIPDAYHLDEAAPYSFNRSFDEEHGYRTRSLLVVPMRNHIDEIVGVIQLLNSKEAAERGGASTANEAFEIRLEEPKDFENKVIPFAQP
;
A
#
# COMPACT_ATOMS: atom_id res chain seq x y z
N ILE A 1 14.45 19.28 0.62
CA ILE A 1 15.32 18.20 0.09
C ILE A 1 14.63 17.61 -1.14
N ASN A 2 15.34 17.47 -2.25
CA ASN A 2 14.81 17.17 -3.57
C ASN A 2 14.52 15.66 -3.69
N ILE A 3 13.36 15.19 -3.18
CA ILE A 3 12.98 13.77 -3.10
C ILE A 3 13.12 13.07 -4.46
N GLY A 4 12.68 13.73 -5.54
CA GLY A 4 12.81 13.22 -6.91
C GLY A 4 14.28 13.00 -7.33
N LYS A 5 15.19 13.90 -6.94
CA LYS A 5 16.62 13.75 -7.23
C LYS A 5 17.24 12.58 -6.47
N ALA A 6 16.87 12.38 -5.19
CA ALA A 6 17.38 11.28 -4.38
C ALA A 6 16.94 9.92 -4.95
N LEU A 7 15.64 9.77 -5.27
CA LEU A 7 15.09 8.56 -5.89
C LEU A 7 15.75 8.29 -7.25
N SER A 8 15.89 9.31 -8.10
CA SER A 8 16.51 9.17 -9.43
C SER A 8 17.99 8.79 -9.40
N SER A 9 18.69 9.01 -8.28
CA SER A 9 20.13 8.73 -8.15
C SER A 9 20.43 7.40 -7.46
N GLU A 10 19.44 6.76 -6.85
CA GLU A 10 19.60 5.47 -6.17
C GLU A 10 19.76 4.34 -7.19
N LYS A 11 20.84 3.57 -7.06
CA LYS A 11 21.17 2.46 -7.97
C LYS A 11 20.81 1.10 -7.39
N ASN A 12 20.57 1.02 -6.09
CA ASN A 12 20.14 -0.21 -5.43
C ASN A 12 18.60 -0.34 -5.53
N PRO A 13 18.08 -1.35 -6.24
CA PRO A 13 16.63 -1.49 -6.46
C PRO A 13 15.85 -1.68 -5.15
N ASP A 14 16.38 -2.45 -4.19
CA ASP A 14 15.74 -2.63 -2.88
C ASP A 14 15.61 -1.31 -2.11
N LYS A 15 16.68 -0.51 -2.07
CA LYS A 15 16.66 0.81 -1.41
C LYS A 15 15.72 1.77 -2.10
N LEU A 16 15.69 1.74 -3.43
CA LEU A 16 14.79 2.57 -4.23
C LEU A 16 13.32 2.22 -3.91
N LEU A 17 12.95 0.94 -3.96
CA LEU A 17 11.59 0.48 -3.67
C LEU A 17 11.15 0.85 -2.25
N ARG A 18 12.00 0.62 -1.25
CA ARG A 18 11.72 1.04 0.14
C ARG A 18 11.54 2.55 0.27
N SER A 19 12.36 3.33 -0.44
CA SER A 19 12.26 4.79 -0.46
C SER A 19 10.96 5.25 -1.13
N ILE A 20 10.59 4.66 -2.27
CA ILE A 20 9.32 4.93 -2.96
C ILE A 20 8.15 4.65 -2.03
N LEU A 21 8.12 3.49 -1.38
CA LEU A 21 7.06 3.13 -0.45
C LEU A 21 6.95 4.14 0.70
N PHE A 22 8.09 4.46 1.33
CA PHE A 22 8.14 5.40 2.44
C PHE A 22 7.64 6.79 2.04
N GLN A 23 8.07 7.32 0.90
CA GLN A 23 7.61 8.63 0.42
C GLN A 23 6.14 8.62 0.02
N SER A 24 5.68 7.54 -0.63
CA SER A 24 4.26 7.38 -1.02
C SER A 24 3.35 7.44 0.21
N LYS A 25 3.73 6.74 1.29
CA LYS A 25 2.99 6.81 2.56
C LYS A 25 2.97 8.23 3.15
N LYS A 26 4.11 8.94 3.11
CA LYS A 26 4.18 10.32 3.62
C LYS A 26 3.29 11.28 2.85
N ILE A 27 3.28 11.17 1.53
CA ILE A 27 2.48 12.05 0.65
C ILE A 27 0.99 11.81 0.83
N THR A 28 0.58 10.55 1.02
CA THR A 28 -0.83 10.13 1.06
C THR A 28 -1.42 10.05 2.47
N GLY A 29 -0.61 10.29 3.51
CA GLY A 29 -1.05 10.11 4.90
C GLY A 29 -1.24 8.66 5.33
N ALA A 30 -0.77 7.69 4.54
CA ALA A 30 -0.98 6.26 4.80
C ALA A 30 -0.20 5.78 6.03
N ASP A 31 -0.88 5.05 6.92
CA ASP A 31 -0.25 4.42 8.08
C ASP A 31 0.68 3.28 7.68
N ALA A 32 0.25 2.44 6.75
CA ALA A 32 1.00 1.29 6.27
C ALA A 32 1.05 1.26 4.75
N GLY A 33 1.96 0.45 4.23
CA GLY A 33 1.96 0.13 2.82
C GLY A 33 2.86 -1.04 2.51
N SER A 34 2.65 -1.61 1.33
CA SER A 34 3.37 -2.76 0.81
C SER A 34 3.67 -2.61 -0.68
N ILE A 35 4.70 -3.32 -1.13
CA ILE A 35 5.07 -3.46 -2.54
C ILE A 35 4.93 -4.93 -2.92
N PHE A 36 4.17 -5.16 -3.98
CA PHE A 36 4.12 -6.44 -4.69
C PHE A 36 4.87 -6.29 -6.00
N LEU A 37 5.71 -7.26 -6.35
CA LEU A 37 6.42 -7.29 -7.62
C LEU A 37 5.90 -8.44 -8.48
N VAL A 38 5.74 -8.20 -9.77
CA VAL A 38 5.50 -9.27 -10.74
C VAL A 38 6.81 -10.01 -10.93
N GLU A 39 6.82 -11.29 -10.64
CA GLU A 39 7.92 -12.19 -10.92
C GLU A 39 7.46 -13.36 -11.78
N GLN A 40 8.41 -14.04 -12.41
CA GLN A 40 8.16 -15.26 -13.15
C GLN A 40 8.89 -16.39 -12.44
N ASP A 41 8.17 -17.48 -12.16
CA ASP A 41 8.77 -18.66 -11.54
C ASP A 41 9.59 -19.48 -12.57
N PRO A 42 10.34 -20.51 -12.13
CA PRO A 42 11.13 -21.34 -13.04
C PRO A 42 10.32 -22.09 -14.11
N ALA A 43 9.02 -22.26 -13.92
CA ALA A 43 8.11 -22.89 -14.88
C ALA A 43 7.56 -21.89 -15.92
N GLY A 44 7.85 -20.59 -15.75
CA GLY A 44 7.37 -19.53 -16.62
C GLY A 44 6.05 -18.91 -16.19
N GLU A 45 5.51 -19.29 -15.03
CA GLU A 45 4.26 -18.74 -14.52
C GLU A 45 4.50 -17.39 -13.82
N LYS A 46 3.68 -16.39 -14.16
CA LYS A 46 3.76 -15.07 -13.52
C LYS A 46 3.04 -15.08 -12.18
N ARG A 47 3.69 -14.54 -11.15
CA ARG A 47 3.16 -14.45 -9.78
C ARG A 47 3.41 -13.08 -9.21
N LEU A 48 2.66 -12.73 -8.16
CA LEU A 48 2.94 -11.55 -7.35
C LEU A 48 3.74 -11.94 -6.12
N ARG A 49 4.89 -11.30 -5.93
CA ARG A 49 5.75 -11.41 -4.75
C ARG A 49 5.44 -10.27 -3.80
N PHE A 50 4.94 -10.56 -2.60
CA PHE A 50 4.95 -9.58 -1.52
C PHE A 50 6.41 -9.34 -1.09
N LYS A 51 6.96 -8.18 -1.43
CA LYS A 51 8.40 -7.91 -1.32
C LYS A 51 8.76 -7.05 -0.11
N TYR A 52 8.01 -5.98 0.10
CA TYR A 52 8.24 -5.08 1.21
C TYR A 52 6.93 -4.68 1.86
N SER A 53 6.97 -4.48 3.16
CA SER A 53 5.97 -3.69 3.85
C SER A 53 6.61 -2.80 4.88
N HIS A 54 5.89 -1.75 5.25
CA HIS A 54 6.28 -0.85 6.31
C HIS A 54 5.03 -0.22 6.92
N THR A 55 4.94 -0.25 8.24
CA THR A 55 3.85 0.35 9.01
C THR A 55 4.44 1.40 9.94
N PHE A 56 3.77 2.55 10.06
CA PHE A 56 4.16 3.55 11.05
C PHE A 56 3.67 3.08 12.43
N SER A 57 2.39 2.78 12.59
CA SER A 57 1.81 2.54 13.92
C SER A 57 2.28 1.28 14.66
N LYS A 58 2.73 0.25 13.96
CA LYS A 58 3.12 -1.03 14.54
C LYS A 58 4.37 -1.59 13.85
N ASN A 59 5.21 -2.28 14.61
CA ASN A 59 6.28 -3.09 14.05
C ASN A 59 5.72 -4.47 13.72
N LEU A 60 5.26 -4.65 12.49
CA LEU A 60 4.74 -5.91 12.00
C LEU A 60 5.88 -6.70 11.36
N ALA A 61 6.15 -7.89 11.89
CA ALA A 61 6.98 -8.85 11.17
C ALA A 61 6.24 -9.22 9.87
N TYR A 62 6.96 -9.31 8.77
CA TYR A 62 6.42 -9.81 7.53
C TYR A 62 7.41 -10.79 6.92
N GLU A 63 6.87 -11.77 6.22
CA GLU A 63 7.64 -12.71 5.41
C GLU A 63 7.31 -12.49 3.94
N GLU A 64 8.30 -12.71 3.07
CA GLU A 64 8.05 -12.68 1.64
C GLU A 64 7.26 -13.92 1.23
N PHE A 65 6.15 -13.74 0.54
CA PHE A 65 5.36 -14.84 -0.02
C PHE A 65 4.96 -14.54 -1.46
N THR A 66 4.51 -15.57 -2.17
CA THR A 66 3.93 -15.43 -3.50
C THR A 66 2.45 -15.68 -3.48
N MET A 67 1.75 -15.00 -4.38
CA MET A 67 0.33 -15.21 -4.64
C MET A 67 0.08 -15.23 -6.15
N PRO A 68 -1.06 -15.80 -6.60
CA PRO A 68 -1.44 -15.78 -8.00
C PRO A 68 -1.48 -14.35 -8.58
N LEU A 69 -1.08 -14.20 -9.85
CA LEU A 69 -1.32 -12.99 -10.62
C LEU A 69 -2.68 -13.10 -11.33
N ASP A 70 -3.76 -12.93 -10.57
CA ASP A 70 -5.13 -12.98 -11.06
C ASP A 70 -6.00 -11.89 -10.42
N GLN A 71 -7.29 -11.84 -10.74
CA GLN A 71 -8.20 -10.81 -10.24
C GLN A 71 -8.74 -11.09 -8.82
N SER A 72 -8.44 -12.24 -8.21
CA SER A 72 -9.08 -12.69 -6.96
C SER A 72 -8.69 -11.87 -5.71
N SER A 73 -7.56 -11.17 -5.78
CA SER A 73 -7.04 -10.31 -4.71
C SER A 73 -6.99 -8.85 -5.15
N ILE A 74 -7.05 -7.91 -4.21
CA ILE A 74 -6.96 -6.47 -4.51
C ILE A 74 -5.66 -6.16 -5.28
N ALA A 75 -4.51 -6.66 -4.80
CA ALA A 75 -3.23 -6.43 -5.46
C ALA A 75 -3.16 -7.11 -6.84
N GLY A 76 -3.67 -8.35 -6.95
CA GLY A 76 -3.76 -9.08 -8.20
C GLY A 76 -4.63 -8.37 -9.25
N TYR A 77 -5.81 -7.89 -8.86
CA TYR A 77 -6.70 -7.15 -9.73
C TYR A 77 -6.03 -5.91 -10.32
N VAL A 78 -5.36 -5.11 -9.49
CA VAL A 78 -4.62 -3.93 -9.97
C VAL A 78 -3.45 -4.33 -10.87
N ALA A 79 -2.73 -5.40 -10.54
CA ALA A 79 -1.63 -5.89 -11.36
C ALA A 79 -2.08 -6.40 -12.73
N VAL A 80 -3.27 -7.01 -12.82
CA VAL A 80 -3.84 -7.55 -14.06
C VAL A 80 -4.48 -6.47 -14.91
N THR A 81 -5.25 -5.57 -14.30
CA THR A 81 -6.04 -4.58 -15.04
C THR A 81 -5.28 -3.28 -15.27
N GLY A 82 -4.30 -2.96 -14.43
CA GLY A 82 -3.66 -1.65 -14.40
C GLY A 82 -4.57 -0.52 -13.92
N GLY A 83 -5.76 -0.83 -13.41
CA GLY A 83 -6.69 0.13 -12.84
C GLY A 83 -6.31 0.47 -11.40
N VAL A 84 -6.41 1.74 -11.02
CA VAL A 84 -6.23 2.17 -9.63
C VAL A 84 -7.49 1.81 -8.82
N LEU A 85 -7.30 1.27 -7.62
CA LEU A 85 -8.38 1.05 -6.66
C LEU A 85 -8.23 1.99 -5.47
N ASN A 86 -9.27 2.78 -5.19
CA ASN A 86 -9.42 3.53 -3.95
C ASN A 86 -10.63 2.96 -3.19
N ILE A 87 -10.37 2.21 -2.13
CA ILE A 87 -11.35 1.46 -1.35
C ILE A 87 -11.51 2.18 0.00
N PRO A 88 -12.69 2.76 0.29
CA PRO A 88 -12.94 3.42 1.56
C PRO A 88 -12.91 2.47 2.77
N ASP A 89 -13.37 1.23 2.58
CA ASP A 89 -13.43 0.21 3.63
C ASP A 89 -13.27 -1.22 3.07
N ALA A 90 -12.16 -1.88 3.41
CA ALA A 90 -11.78 -3.24 3.01
C ALA A 90 -12.73 -4.32 3.55
N TYR A 91 -13.43 -4.02 4.65
CA TYR A 91 -14.36 -4.96 5.27
C TYR A 91 -15.76 -4.88 4.63
N HIS A 92 -16.02 -3.84 3.84
CA HIS A 92 -17.29 -3.58 3.17
C HIS A 92 -17.08 -3.42 1.65
N LEU A 93 -16.41 -4.41 1.03
CA LEU A 93 -16.32 -4.49 -0.43
C LEU A 93 -17.68 -4.81 -1.04
N ASP A 94 -17.91 -4.35 -2.27
CA ASP A 94 -19.06 -4.73 -3.08
C ASP A 94 -19.04 -6.25 -3.33
N GLU A 95 -20.17 -6.93 -3.13
CA GLU A 95 -20.30 -8.38 -3.38
C GLU A 95 -20.07 -8.74 -4.85
N ALA A 96 -20.27 -7.79 -5.77
CA ALA A 96 -20.00 -7.95 -7.19
C ALA A 96 -18.52 -7.69 -7.56
N ALA A 97 -17.67 -7.27 -6.62
CA ALA A 97 -16.26 -7.03 -6.90
C ALA A 97 -15.54 -8.33 -7.30
N PRO A 98 -14.72 -8.32 -8.37
CA PRO A 98 -14.00 -9.52 -8.81
C PRO A 98 -12.84 -9.91 -7.89
N TYR A 99 -12.54 -9.08 -6.89
CA TYR A 99 -11.46 -9.25 -5.92
C TYR A 99 -12.01 -9.34 -4.49
N SER A 100 -11.22 -9.95 -3.61
CA SER A 100 -11.51 -10.10 -2.19
C SER A 100 -10.42 -9.50 -1.31
N PHE A 101 -10.80 -9.17 -0.07
CA PHE A 101 -9.86 -8.78 0.99
C PHE A 101 -9.62 -9.96 1.93
N ASN A 102 -8.35 -10.36 2.08
CA ASN A 102 -7.96 -11.39 3.05
C ASN A 102 -7.71 -10.77 4.43
N ARG A 103 -8.57 -11.11 5.39
CA ARG A 103 -8.53 -10.63 6.78
C ARG A 103 -7.53 -11.38 7.67
N SER A 104 -6.96 -12.49 7.20
CA SER A 104 -6.10 -13.34 8.04
C SER A 104 -4.89 -12.60 8.59
N PHE A 105 -4.27 -11.73 7.79
CA PHE A 105 -3.13 -10.93 8.23
C PHE A 105 -3.52 -9.95 9.34
N ASP A 106 -4.64 -9.26 9.17
CA ASP A 106 -5.19 -8.33 10.15
C ASP A 106 -5.49 -9.03 11.49
N GLU A 107 -6.14 -10.19 11.42
CA GLU A 107 -6.49 -11.02 12.58
C GLU A 107 -5.27 -11.57 13.32
N GLU A 108 -4.27 -12.06 12.58
CA GLU A 108 -3.03 -12.62 13.14
C GLU A 108 -2.17 -11.54 13.82
N HIS A 109 -2.11 -10.34 13.25
CA HIS A 109 -1.19 -9.28 13.69
C HIS A 109 -1.87 -8.20 14.55
N GLY A 110 -3.17 -8.34 14.82
CA GLY A 110 -3.95 -7.34 15.54
C GLY A 110 -3.92 -5.97 14.85
N TYR A 111 -3.88 -5.97 13.52
CA TYR A 111 -3.94 -4.78 12.67
C TYR A 111 -5.30 -4.76 11.97
N ARG A 112 -5.85 -3.59 11.64
CA ARG A 112 -7.11 -3.50 10.90
C ARG A 112 -6.93 -2.61 9.69
N THR A 113 -7.14 -3.17 8.52
CA THR A 113 -7.07 -2.49 7.24
C THR A 113 -8.47 -2.01 6.89
N ARG A 114 -8.68 -0.70 6.94
CA ARG A 114 -9.95 -0.05 6.57
C ARG A 114 -9.84 0.57 5.19
N SER A 115 -9.17 1.72 5.04
CA SER A 115 -9.03 2.36 3.72
C SER A 115 -7.84 1.79 2.95
N LEU A 116 -7.96 1.61 1.63
CA LEU A 116 -6.85 1.25 0.75
C LEU A 116 -6.76 2.16 -0.47
N LEU A 117 -5.53 2.48 -0.87
CA LEU A 117 -5.21 3.00 -2.19
C LEU A 117 -4.18 2.07 -2.84
N VAL A 118 -4.54 1.50 -3.98
CA VAL A 118 -3.74 0.48 -4.66
C VAL A 118 -3.48 0.91 -6.09
N VAL A 119 -2.20 1.05 -6.43
CA VAL A 119 -1.72 1.69 -7.65
C VAL A 119 -0.72 0.78 -8.37
N PRO A 120 -0.85 0.60 -9.70
CA PRO A 120 0.09 -0.22 -10.46
C PRO A 120 1.44 0.50 -10.58
N MET A 121 2.51 -0.27 -10.53
CA MET A 121 3.85 0.18 -10.86
C MET A 121 4.17 -0.19 -12.29
N ARG A 122 4.61 0.79 -13.09
CA ARG A 122 4.94 0.60 -14.49
C ARG A 122 6.41 0.88 -14.78
N ASN A 123 6.99 0.15 -15.72
CA ASN A 123 8.33 0.43 -16.23
C ASN A 123 8.29 1.52 -17.33
N HIS A 124 9.44 1.80 -17.93
CA HIS A 124 9.60 2.84 -18.96
C HIS A 124 8.93 2.52 -20.31
N ILE A 125 8.48 1.26 -20.51
CA ILE A 125 7.71 0.81 -21.68
C ILE A 125 6.24 0.54 -21.33
N ASP A 126 5.75 1.10 -20.22
CA ASP A 126 4.36 1.03 -19.74
C ASP A 126 3.87 -0.36 -19.29
N GLU A 127 4.78 -1.33 -19.13
CA GLU A 127 4.44 -2.65 -18.59
C GLU A 127 4.31 -2.60 -17.07
N ILE A 128 3.30 -3.30 -16.54
CA ILE A 128 3.10 -3.45 -15.10
C ILE A 128 4.17 -4.40 -14.54
N VAL A 129 5.00 -3.87 -13.63
CA VAL A 129 6.06 -4.61 -12.94
C VAL A 129 5.73 -4.91 -11.48
N GLY A 130 4.62 -4.40 -10.98
CA GLY A 130 4.23 -4.55 -9.59
C GLY A 130 3.07 -3.64 -9.19
N VAL A 131 2.83 -3.56 -7.89
CA VAL A 131 1.76 -2.79 -7.28
C VAL A 131 2.25 -2.19 -5.97
N ILE A 132 1.92 -0.92 -5.73
CA ILE A 132 2.03 -0.29 -4.41
C ILE A 132 0.64 -0.31 -3.79
N GLN A 133 0.56 -0.82 -2.57
CA GLN A 133 -0.65 -0.82 -1.76
C GLN A 133 -0.40 0.08 -0.54
N LEU A 134 -1.26 1.07 -0.34
CA LEU A 134 -1.23 2.02 0.76
C LEU A 134 -2.47 1.80 1.62
N LEU A 135 -2.28 1.73 2.94
CA LEU A 135 -3.32 1.34 3.88
C LEU A 135 -3.54 2.44 4.90
N ASN A 136 -4.80 2.61 5.30
CA ASN A 136 -5.24 3.46 6.40
C ASN A 136 -4.72 4.90 6.26
N SER A 137 -5.33 5.68 5.35
CA SER A 137 -5.08 7.13 5.33
C SER A 137 -5.55 7.71 6.66
N LYS A 138 -4.71 8.51 7.29
CA LYS A 138 -5.02 9.10 8.60
C LYS A 138 -5.42 10.56 8.42
N GLU A 139 -6.41 10.98 9.18
CA GLU A 139 -6.84 12.37 9.23
C GLU A 139 -5.65 13.27 9.55
N ALA A 140 -5.33 14.24 8.68
CA ALA A 140 -4.37 15.27 9.04
C ALA A 140 -4.99 16.07 10.19
N ALA A 141 -4.25 16.30 11.27
CA ALA A 141 -4.78 17.05 12.40
C ALA A 141 -5.27 18.42 11.91
N GLU A 142 -6.57 18.67 11.95
CA GLU A 142 -7.14 19.95 11.52
C GLU A 142 -6.54 21.08 12.38
N ARG A 143 -5.62 21.90 11.83
CA ARG A 143 -5.41 23.29 12.26
C ARG A 143 -4.92 24.18 11.12
N GLY A 144 -5.83 24.98 10.56
CA GLY A 144 -5.69 26.42 10.22
C GLY A 144 -4.34 27.04 9.82
N GLY A 145 -3.41 26.35 9.17
CA GLY A 145 -2.14 26.91 8.74
C GLY A 145 -1.30 25.92 7.94
N ALA A 146 -0.67 26.41 6.88
CA ALA A 146 0.21 25.70 5.93
C ALA A 146 0.61 24.25 6.31
N SER A 147 0.03 23.29 5.59
CA SER A 147 0.43 21.88 5.59
C SER A 147 1.96 21.76 5.47
N THR A 148 2.60 21.37 6.57
CA THR A 148 3.99 20.90 6.51
C THR A 148 3.93 19.39 6.32
N ALA A 149 4.62 18.90 5.28
CA ALA A 149 4.49 17.55 4.73
C ALA A 149 5.00 16.39 5.63
N ASN A 150 4.69 16.38 6.92
CA ASN A 150 5.34 15.51 7.90
C ASN A 150 4.45 14.78 8.92
N GLU A 151 3.13 14.90 8.96
CA GLU A 151 2.37 14.44 10.15
C GLU A 151 1.89 12.97 10.11
N ALA A 152 2.03 12.28 8.98
CA ALA A 152 1.53 10.90 8.81
C ALA A 152 2.15 9.87 9.79
N PHE A 153 3.27 10.17 10.45
CA PHE A 153 3.87 9.32 11.48
C PHE A 153 3.54 9.76 12.92
N GLU A 154 2.93 10.92 13.12
CA GLU A 154 2.58 11.44 14.45
C GLU A 154 1.35 10.74 15.02
N ILE A 155 0.37 10.46 14.16
CA ILE A 155 -0.85 9.75 14.53
C ILE A 155 -0.57 8.25 14.51
N ARG A 156 -0.66 7.59 15.67
CA ARG A 156 -0.52 6.13 15.81
C ARG A 156 -1.90 5.45 15.94
N LEU A 157 -2.01 4.28 15.32
CA LEU A 157 -3.11 3.32 15.38
C LEU A 157 -2.68 2.15 16.28
N GLU A 158 -2.81 2.34 17.58
CA GLU A 158 -2.32 1.40 18.60
C GLU A 158 -3.45 0.48 19.06
N GLU A 159 -4.62 1.07 19.30
CA GLU A 159 -5.81 0.39 19.80
C GLU A 159 -6.83 0.12 18.68
N PRO A 160 -7.71 -0.91 18.81
CA PRO A 160 -8.74 -1.19 17.82
C PRO A 160 -9.62 0.02 17.46
N LYS A 161 -9.96 0.87 18.44
CA LYS A 161 -10.77 2.08 18.23
C LYS A 161 -10.09 3.14 17.36
N ASP A 162 -8.76 3.10 17.26
CA ASP A 162 -8.02 4.06 16.45
C ASP A 162 -8.29 3.87 14.96
N PHE A 163 -8.46 2.63 14.52
CA PHE A 163 -8.78 2.31 13.12
C PHE A 163 -10.18 2.80 12.72
N GLU A 164 -11.09 2.94 13.68
CA GLU A 164 -12.43 3.49 13.45
C GLU A 164 -12.43 5.02 13.50
N ASN A 165 -11.70 5.60 14.45
CA ASN A 165 -11.77 7.03 14.74
C ASN A 165 -10.77 7.90 13.97
N LYS A 166 -9.63 7.34 13.55
CA LYS A 166 -8.51 8.11 12.96
C LYS A 166 -8.25 7.80 11.49
N VAL A 167 -8.86 6.74 10.96
CA VAL A 167 -8.70 6.34 9.56
C VAL A 167 -9.82 6.94 8.71
N ILE A 168 -9.43 7.55 7.61
CA ILE A 168 -10.32 8.15 6.62
C ILE A 168 -10.06 7.51 5.25
N PRO A 169 -11.02 7.57 4.30
CA PRO A 169 -10.76 7.19 2.91
C PRO A 169 -9.64 8.04 2.30
N PHE A 170 -8.87 7.46 1.38
CA PHE A 170 -7.93 8.26 0.59
C PHE A 170 -8.69 9.26 -0.30
N ALA A 171 -8.12 10.44 -0.49
CA ALA A 171 -8.65 11.41 -1.45
C ALA A 171 -8.79 10.77 -2.85
N GLN A 172 -9.81 11.15 -3.60
CA GLN A 172 -10.00 10.61 -4.95
C GLN A 172 -8.81 11.02 -5.84
N PRO A 173 -8.22 10.07 -6.59
CA PRO A 173 -7.09 10.34 -7.48
C PRO A 173 -7.45 11.21 -8.69
#